data_AF-A0A7X7NTJ5-F1
#
_entry.id   AF-A0A7X7NTJ5-F1
#
_cell.length_a   1.000
_cell.length_b   1.000
_cell.length_c   1.000
_cell.angle_alpha   90.00
_cell.angle_beta   90.00
_cell.angle_gamma   90.00
#
_symmetry.space_group_name_H-M   'P 1'
#
loop_
_entity.id
_entity.type
_entity.pdbx_description
1 polymer ?
#
loop_
_entity_poly.entity_id
_entity_poly.type
_entity_poly.pdbx_seq_one_letter_code
_entity_poly.pdbx_strand_id
1 'polypeptide(L)'
;TNGLKYARFGSTGSGPTEAERVNYLLPWDNPWRAIVGGAFWIGRGYINPGQDTSYLQKFNIDGDTYGTYWHQYMGNVYAPSIEAARVYSMYQQQGLLESAYVFRIPVMTRMSKNPAPYPTDDKSRNNWLKSITVEEGALSPAFHPETYEYTVLLEGGIDRLNIQATAYHAQCTVRNTGNIQLTSGENEIVIEAVSESGHKRSYTLKATPGEAVFAKNGYVIRGEYFSNAWPTNGEHQARKILEALDMPAGYTAKVFDTKGKEPAPDALLGTGSKIEILNDEVESFKTMYLVIYGDINGDGKISSSDYVLMAQHILGKNAQSGAPMMALDVNGNGAVNSADYVALANYILGKNK
;
A
#
# COMPACT_ATOMS: atom_id res chain seq x y z
N THR A 1 -44.24 -0.93 15.38
CA THR A 1 -43.01 -0.90 14.55
C THR A 1 -41.95 -0.05 15.23
N ASN A 2 -40.67 -0.25 14.94
CA ASN A 2 -39.58 0.56 15.51
C ASN A 2 -39.72 2.05 15.19
N GLY A 3 -40.29 2.41 14.03
CA GLY A 3 -40.57 3.80 13.66
C GLY A 3 -41.50 4.54 14.63
N LEU A 4 -42.58 3.90 15.10
CA LEU A 4 -43.50 4.53 16.08
C LEU A 4 -42.86 4.69 17.47
N LYS A 5 -41.96 3.77 17.86
CA LYS A 5 -41.17 3.91 19.09
C LYS A 5 -40.23 5.11 18.99
N TYR A 6 -39.50 5.22 17.88
CA TYR A 6 -38.62 6.36 17.63
C TYR A 6 -39.40 7.68 17.58
N ALA A 7 -40.53 7.72 16.88
CA ALA A 7 -41.37 8.91 16.79
C ALA A 7 -41.94 9.37 18.13
N ARG A 8 -42.10 8.47 19.12
CA ARG A 8 -42.57 8.85 20.46
C ARG A 8 -41.43 9.16 21.42
N PHE A 9 -40.31 8.45 21.31
CA PHE A 9 -39.27 8.41 22.33
C PHE A 9 -37.89 8.87 21.86
N GLY A 10 -37.72 9.27 20.60
CA GLY A 10 -36.42 9.63 20.01
C GLY A 10 -35.42 8.47 19.95
N SER A 11 -35.84 7.24 20.30
CA SER A 11 -34.98 6.06 20.39
C SER A 11 -35.78 4.78 20.14
N THR A 12 -35.13 3.77 19.55
CA THR A 12 -35.70 2.43 19.31
C THR A 12 -35.22 1.38 20.32
N GLY A 13 -34.19 1.68 21.11
CA GLY A 13 -33.51 0.78 22.04
C GLY A 13 -33.96 0.95 23.50
N SER A 14 -33.02 1.22 24.40
CA SER A 14 -33.24 1.39 25.85
C SER A 14 -34.14 2.57 26.25
N GLY A 15 -34.63 3.35 25.28
CA GLY A 15 -35.35 4.60 25.50
C GLY A 15 -34.42 5.80 25.70
N PRO A 16 -34.96 7.02 25.78
CA PRO A 16 -34.17 8.23 25.93
C PRO A 16 -33.57 8.30 27.32
N THR A 17 -32.41 8.95 27.44
CA THR A 17 -31.82 9.40 28.70
C THR A 17 -32.66 10.50 29.33
N GLU A 18 -32.39 10.82 30.59
CA GLU A 18 -33.08 11.93 31.27
C GLU A 18 -32.76 13.28 30.61
N ALA A 19 -31.52 13.47 30.18
CA ALA A 19 -31.10 14.65 29.45
C ALA A 19 -31.87 14.80 28.13
N GLU A 20 -32.05 13.71 27.37
CA GLU A 20 -32.82 13.74 26.11
C GLU A 20 -34.30 14.02 26.35
N ARG A 21 -34.88 13.49 27.44
CA ARG A 21 -36.26 13.81 27.84
C ARG A 21 -36.48 15.30 28.04
N VAL A 22 -35.56 15.95 28.74
CA VAL A 22 -35.61 17.39 29.00
C VAL A 22 -35.31 18.18 27.73
N ASN A 23 -34.21 17.86 27.04
CA ASN A 23 -33.73 18.64 25.89
C ASN A 23 -34.67 18.60 24.68
N TYR A 24 -35.41 17.50 24.51
CA TYR A 24 -36.25 17.26 23.34
C TYR A 24 -37.74 17.09 23.68
N LEU A 25 -38.15 17.36 24.93
CA LEU A 25 -39.53 17.21 25.37
C LEU A 25 -40.10 15.80 25.12
N LEU A 26 -39.32 14.76 25.35
CA LEU A 26 -39.78 13.38 25.21
C LEU A 26 -40.58 12.93 26.45
N PRO A 27 -41.56 12.01 26.30
CA PRO A 27 -42.07 11.50 25.03
C PRO A 27 -42.89 12.53 24.26
N TRP A 28 -42.90 12.41 22.94
CA TRP A 28 -43.79 13.16 22.04
C TRP A 28 -45.17 12.50 22.01
N ASP A 29 -45.92 12.68 23.09
CA ASP A 29 -47.25 12.09 23.27
C ASP A 29 -48.41 13.00 22.86
N ASN A 30 -48.10 14.21 22.35
CA ASN A 30 -49.07 15.11 21.77
C ASN A 30 -48.44 15.98 20.67
N PRO A 31 -49.25 16.59 19.78
CA PRO A 31 -48.75 17.37 18.65
C PRO A 31 -47.82 18.51 19.05
N TRP A 32 -48.11 19.24 20.14
CA TRP A 32 -47.28 20.35 20.59
C TRP A 32 -45.88 19.88 20.99
N ARG A 33 -45.78 18.81 21.79
CA ARG A 33 -44.49 18.22 22.18
C ARG A 33 -43.72 17.69 20.99
N ALA A 34 -44.39 17.05 20.03
CA ALA A 34 -43.76 16.57 18.81
C ALA A 34 -43.19 17.72 17.97
N ILE A 35 -43.95 18.81 17.79
CA ILE A 35 -43.53 19.97 17.00
C ILE A 35 -42.37 20.71 17.70
N VAL A 36 -42.55 21.09 18.97
CA VAL A 36 -41.55 21.89 19.70
C VAL A 36 -40.31 21.05 20.02
N GLY A 37 -40.50 19.81 20.46
CA GLY A 37 -39.41 18.87 20.76
C GLY A 37 -38.62 18.49 19.51
N GLY A 38 -39.29 18.26 18.38
CA GLY A 38 -38.65 18.04 17.08
C GLY A 38 -37.84 19.25 16.62
N ALA A 39 -38.35 20.48 16.84
CA ALA A 39 -37.61 21.70 16.54
C ALA A 39 -36.34 21.81 17.40
N PHE A 40 -36.39 21.46 18.70
CA PHE A 40 -35.18 21.40 19.53
C PHE A 40 -34.21 20.32 19.09
N TRP A 41 -34.70 19.17 18.64
CA TRP A 41 -33.87 18.09 18.09
C TRP A 41 -33.07 18.57 16.88
N ILE A 42 -33.73 19.14 15.88
CA ILE A 42 -33.09 19.67 14.66
C ILE A 42 -32.18 20.86 15.00
N GLY A 43 -32.67 21.79 15.83
CA GLY A 43 -31.92 22.98 16.23
C GLY A 43 -30.61 22.63 16.93
N ARG A 44 -30.66 21.78 17.96
CA ARG A 44 -29.48 21.40 18.74
C ARG A 44 -28.55 20.45 18.00
N GLY A 45 -29.11 19.51 17.24
CA GLY A 45 -28.32 18.48 16.56
C GLY A 45 -27.68 18.95 15.25
N TYR A 46 -28.30 19.87 14.53
CA TYR A 46 -27.88 20.21 13.17
C TYR A 46 -27.67 21.70 12.97
N ILE A 47 -28.68 22.54 13.25
CA ILE A 47 -28.62 23.97 12.90
C ILE A 47 -27.58 24.71 13.75
N ASN A 48 -27.68 24.65 15.08
CA ASN A 48 -26.79 25.37 15.99
C ASN A 48 -25.32 24.92 15.88
N PRO A 49 -25.02 23.64 15.59
CA PRO A 49 -23.67 23.16 15.29
C PRO A 49 -23.11 23.53 13.90
N GLY A 50 -23.84 24.29 13.09
CA GLY A 50 -23.35 24.80 11.79
C GLY A 50 -23.93 24.13 10.54
N GLN A 51 -24.82 23.13 10.67
CA GLN A 51 -25.59 22.57 9.54
C GLN A 51 -26.91 23.34 9.38
N ASP A 52 -26.81 24.64 9.12
CA ASP A 52 -27.91 25.62 9.12
C ASP A 52 -28.63 25.76 7.77
N THR A 53 -28.24 24.96 6.76
CA THR A 53 -28.95 24.84 5.48
C THR A 53 -29.26 23.38 5.18
N SER A 54 -30.32 23.10 4.42
CA SER A 54 -30.62 21.73 3.97
C SER A 54 -29.46 21.10 3.19
N TYR A 55 -28.65 21.91 2.51
CA TYR A 55 -27.42 21.47 1.85
C TYR A 55 -26.38 20.96 2.87
N LEU A 56 -26.09 21.73 3.92
CA LEU A 56 -25.12 21.33 4.95
C LEU A 56 -25.64 20.19 5.84
N GLN A 57 -26.95 20.10 6.08
CA GLN A 57 -27.56 18.95 6.74
C GLN A 57 -27.41 17.66 5.92
N LYS A 58 -27.40 17.76 4.59
CA LYS A 58 -27.20 16.60 3.71
C LYS A 58 -25.76 16.21 3.53
N PHE A 59 -24.89 17.19 3.29
CA PHE A 59 -23.55 16.96 2.76
C PHE A 59 -22.43 17.30 3.75
N ASN A 60 -22.68 18.13 4.77
CA ASN A 60 -21.75 18.53 5.82
C ASN A 60 -20.31 18.78 5.33
N ILE A 61 -20.17 19.68 4.36
CA ILE A 61 -18.92 19.84 3.59
C ILE A 61 -17.90 20.77 4.24
N ASP A 62 -18.32 21.62 5.17
CA ASP A 62 -17.42 22.39 6.03
C ASP A 62 -16.78 21.48 7.08
N GLY A 63 -17.58 20.59 7.68
CA GLY A 63 -17.08 19.59 8.63
C GLY A 63 -16.62 20.17 9.96
N ASP A 64 -16.84 21.45 10.22
CA ASP A 64 -16.31 22.21 11.36
C ASP A 64 -16.60 21.55 12.71
N THR A 65 -17.80 20.98 12.89
CA THR A 65 -18.22 20.39 14.16
C THR A 65 -18.13 18.86 14.19
N TYR A 66 -18.46 18.19 13.08
CA TYR A 66 -18.65 16.73 13.05
C TYR A 66 -17.66 15.99 12.14
N GLY A 67 -16.72 16.70 11.49
CA GLY A 67 -15.89 16.17 10.44
C GLY A 67 -16.61 16.17 9.08
N THR A 68 -15.85 16.40 8.01
CA THR A 68 -16.40 16.53 6.65
C THR A 68 -17.15 15.26 6.24
N TYR A 69 -18.32 15.42 5.64
CA TYR A 69 -19.23 14.37 5.16
C TYR A 69 -19.91 13.51 6.24
N TRP A 70 -19.63 13.73 7.51
CA TRP A 70 -20.28 13.02 8.63
C TRP A 70 -21.57 13.70 9.08
N HIS A 71 -22.31 13.07 10.00
CA HIS A 71 -23.52 13.62 10.62
C HIS A 71 -24.58 14.12 9.62
N GLN A 72 -24.89 13.29 8.62
CA GLN A 72 -25.88 13.63 7.59
C GLN A 72 -27.30 13.35 8.09
N TYR A 73 -28.17 14.35 8.02
CA TYR A 73 -29.57 14.24 8.43
C TYR A 73 -30.36 13.21 7.61
N MET A 74 -29.94 13.00 6.35
CA MET A 74 -30.71 12.22 5.38
C MET A 74 -29.82 11.49 4.37
N GLY A 75 -30.28 10.30 3.96
CA GLY A 75 -29.64 9.48 2.93
C GLY A 75 -29.97 9.89 1.50
N ASN A 76 -31.15 10.50 1.26
CA ASN A 76 -31.56 10.90 -0.09
C ASN A 76 -30.74 12.10 -0.58
N VAL A 77 -29.94 11.89 -1.63
CA VAL A 77 -29.08 12.92 -2.23
C VAL A 77 -29.86 14.07 -2.89
N TYR A 78 -31.11 13.84 -3.30
CA TYR A 78 -31.99 14.85 -3.91
C TYR A 78 -32.82 15.64 -2.89
N ALA A 79 -32.77 15.30 -1.60
CA ALA A 79 -33.61 15.94 -0.61
C ALA A 79 -33.41 17.48 -0.54
N PRO A 80 -32.18 18.04 -0.56
CA PRO A 80 -32.01 19.48 -0.50
C PRO A 80 -32.71 20.23 -1.65
N SER A 81 -32.65 19.72 -2.88
CA SER A 81 -33.25 20.40 -4.04
C SER A 81 -34.78 20.32 -4.00
N ILE A 82 -35.33 19.14 -3.67
CA ILE A 82 -36.77 18.92 -3.58
C ILE A 82 -37.38 19.76 -2.45
N GLU A 83 -36.78 19.74 -1.26
CA GLU A 83 -37.29 20.50 -0.12
C GLU A 83 -37.13 22.01 -0.35
N ALA A 84 -36.02 22.48 -0.94
CA ALA A 84 -35.85 23.89 -1.30
C ALA A 84 -36.93 24.38 -2.29
N ALA A 85 -37.29 23.57 -3.29
CA ALA A 85 -38.35 23.92 -4.23
C ALA A 85 -39.72 24.06 -3.55
N ARG A 86 -40.02 23.24 -2.53
CA ARG A 86 -41.24 23.36 -1.72
C ARG A 86 -41.23 24.62 -0.87
N VAL A 87 -40.11 24.93 -0.21
CA VAL A 87 -39.95 26.15 0.59
C VAL A 87 -40.12 27.40 -0.28
N TYR A 88 -39.50 27.42 -1.47
CA TYR A 88 -39.69 28.50 -2.44
C TYR A 88 -41.16 28.69 -2.82
N SER A 89 -41.84 27.59 -3.16
CA SER A 89 -43.26 27.62 -3.56
C SER A 89 -44.14 28.17 -2.44
N MET A 90 -43.85 27.80 -1.19
CA MET A 90 -44.55 28.33 -0.02
C MET A 90 -44.31 29.84 0.14
N TYR A 91 -43.05 30.29 0.08
CA TYR A 91 -42.75 31.73 0.19
C TYR A 91 -43.35 32.55 -0.94
N GLN A 92 -43.38 32.01 -2.15
CA GLN A 92 -44.06 32.65 -3.27
C GLN A 92 -45.56 32.81 -2.99
N GLN A 93 -46.24 31.75 -2.54
CA GLN A 93 -47.66 31.79 -2.23
C GLN A 93 -48.01 32.75 -1.09
N GLN A 94 -47.10 32.92 -0.13
CA GLN A 94 -47.28 33.82 1.01
C GLN A 94 -46.80 35.26 0.72
N GLY A 95 -46.29 35.55 -0.48
CA GLY A 95 -45.76 36.87 -0.82
C GLY A 95 -44.50 37.27 -0.05
N LEU A 96 -43.71 36.28 0.38
CA LEU A 96 -42.55 36.48 1.26
C LEU A 96 -41.21 36.53 0.50
N LEU A 97 -41.19 36.38 -0.82
CA LEU A 97 -39.95 36.31 -1.61
C LEU A 97 -39.04 37.52 -1.45
N GLU A 98 -39.60 38.71 -1.21
CA GLU A 98 -38.86 39.97 -1.04
C GLU A 98 -38.43 40.24 0.41
N SER A 99 -38.61 39.27 1.32
CA SER A 99 -38.16 39.41 2.71
C SER A 99 -36.64 39.28 2.82
N ALA A 100 -36.06 39.81 3.89
CA ALA A 100 -34.64 39.64 4.17
C ALA A 100 -34.34 38.21 4.62
N TYR A 101 -33.43 37.53 3.92
CA TYR A 101 -32.96 36.18 4.24
C TYR A 101 -31.43 36.12 4.23
N VAL A 102 -30.88 35.21 5.04
CA VAL A 102 -29.45 34.87 5.00
C VAL A 102 -29.30 33.59 4.19
N PHE A 103 -28.52 33.67 3.11
CA PHE A 103 -28.13 32.51 2.32
C PHE A 103 -26.68 32.14 2.65
N ARG A 104 -26.45 30.86 2.93
CA ARG A 104 -25.10 30.31 3.09
C ARG A 104 -24.88 29.30 1.97
N ILE A 105 -24.04 29.68 1.01
CA ILE A 105 -23.76 28.88 -0.19
C ILE A 105 -22.27 28.50 -0.12
N PRO A 106 -21.95 27.24 0.19
CA PRO A 106 -20.57 26.79 0.16
C PRO A 106 -20.01 26.87 -1.25
N VAL A 107 -18.80 27.40 -1.37
CA VAL A 107 -18.06 27.49 -2.64
C VAL A 107 -16.83 26.61 -2.55
N MET A 108 -16.78 25.60 -3.40
CA MET A 108 -15.65 24.68 -3.46
C MET A 108 -14.52 25.28 -4.29
N THR A 109 -13.27 24.94 -3.93
CA THR A 109 -12.12 25.27 -4.76
C THR A 109 -12.28 24.63 -6.15
N ARG A 110 -11.91 25.37 -7.20
CA ARG A 110 -12.06 24.94 -8.61
C ARG A 110 -13.51 24.65 -9.06
N MET A 111 -14.52 25.18 -8.36
CA MET A 111 -15.90 25.17 -8.85
C MET A 111 -16.00 25.98 -10.15
N SER A 112 -16.57 25.39 -11.20
CA SER A 112 -16.81 26.06 -12.48
C SER A 112 -17.73 27.27 -12.31
N LYS A 113 -17.51 28.34 -13.10
CA LYS A 113 -18.41 29.50 -13.17
C LYS A 113 -19.81 29.13 -13.65
N ASN A 114 -19.90 28.12 -14.51
CA ASN A 114 -21.18 27.63 -15.05
C ASN A 114 -21.63 26.37 -14.29
N PRO A 115 -22.94 26.24 -13.98
CA PRO A 115 -23.49 25.03 -13.38
C PRO A 115 -23.14 23.78 -14.19
N ALA A 116 -22.82 22.69 -13.49
CA ALA A 116 -22.67 21.39 -14.14
C ALA A 116 -24.03 20.93 -14.70
N PRO A 117 -24.07 20.30 -15.88
CA PRO A 117 -25.30 19.72 -16.40
C PRO A 117 -25.78 18.58 -15.48
N TYR A 118 -27.09 18.39 -15.42
CA TYR A 118 -27.66 17.19 -14.80
C TYR A 118 -27.12 15.93 -15.51
N PRO A 119 -26.86 14.84 -14.77
CA PRO A 119 -26.57 13.55 -15.39
C PRO A 119 -27.69 13.17 -16.38
N THR A 120 -27.29 12.74 -17.58
CA THR A 120 -28.22 12.34 -18.66
C THR A 120 -28.48 10.83 -18.70
N ASP A 121 -27.72 10.08 -17.92
CA ASP A 121 -27.82 8.62 -17.75
C ASP A 121 -27.47 8.24 -16.32
N ASP A 122 -27.63 6.96 -15.99
CA ASP A 122 -27.31 6.34 -14.71
C ASP A 122 -25.90 5.73 -14.67
N LYS A 123 -25.07 5.99 -15.70
CA LYS A 123 -23.73 5.41 -15.79
C LYS A 123 -22.82 5.95 -14.69
N SER A 124 -22.10 5.04 -14.07
CA SER A 124 -21.16 5.37 -13.01
C SER A 124 -20.05 6.30 -13.51
N ARG A 125 -19.77 7.36 -12.74
CA ARG A 125 -18.63 8.27 -12.94
C ARG A 125 -17.41 7.86 -12.11
N ASN A 126 -17.49 6.75 -11.37
CA ASN A 126 -16.41 6.30 -10.51
C ASN A 126 -15.28 5.69 -11.36
N ASN A 127 -14.18 6.43 -11.48
CA ASN A 127 -12.93 6.01 -12.11
C ASN A 127 -11.77 5.91 -11.11
N TRP A 128 -12.06 5.72 -9.83
CA TRP A 128 -11.04 5.56 -8.79
C TRP A 128 -10.47 4.14 -8.80
N LEU A 129 -9.16 4.04 -8.61
CA LEU A 129 -8.49 2.77 -8.39
C LEU A 129 -8.45 2.42 -6.91
N LYS A 130 -8.72 1.15 -6.60
CA LYS A 130 -8.55 0.52 -5.28
C LYS A 130 -7.09 0.14 -5.03
N SER A 131 -6.37 -0.23 -6.07
CA SER A 131 -4.94 -0.57 -5.98
C SER A 131 -4.24 -0.35 -7.33
N ILE A 132 -2.94 -0.05 -7.22
CA ILE A 132 -1.94 -0.29 -8.26
C ILE A 132 -0.83 -1.09 -7.56
N THR A 133 -0.35 -2.16 -8.18
CA THR A 133 0.75 -2.99 -7.70
C THR A 133 1.68 -3.34 -8.84
N VAL A 134 2.95 -3.55 -8.50
CA VAL A 134 3.98 -4.02 -9.42
C VAL A 134 4.52 -5.35 -8.90
N GLU A 135 4.90 -6.25 -9.82
CA GLU A 135 5.51 -7.54 -9.46
C GLU A 135 6.94 -7.36 -8.92
N GLU A 136 7.66 -6.38 -9.45
CA GLU A 136 9.05 -6.08 -9.10
C GLU A 136 9.17 -4.64 -8.59
N GLY A 137 9.99 -4.46 -7.55
CA GLY A 137 10.13 -3.18 -6.85
C GLY A 137 8.91 -2.80 -6.00
N ALA A 138 8.86 -1.53 -5.58
CA ALA A 138 7.75 -1.00 -4.79
C ALA A 138 7.39 0.41 -5.24
N LEU A 139 6.08 0.73 -5.23
CA LEU A 139 5.60 2.09 -5.48
C LEU A 139 6.08 3.01 -4.36
N SER A 140 6.68 4.13 -4.76
CA SER A 140 7.01 5.25 -3.89
C SER A 140 6.28 6.52 -4.36
N PRO A 141 5.40 7.11 -3.54
CA PRO A 141 4.91 6.60 -2.26
C PRO A 141 4.04 5.34 -2.42
N ALA A 142 3.71 4.68 -1.30
CA ALA A 142 2.72 3.62 -1.31
C ALA A 142 1.39 4.08 -1.92
N PHE A 143 0.68 3.17 -2.60
CA PHE A 143 -0.53 3.53 -3.33
C PHE A 143 -1.59 4.19 -2.42
N HIS A 144 -2.03 5.37 -2.84
CA HIS A 144 -3.19 6.07 -2.29
C HIS A 144 -4.04 6.57 -3.46
N PRO A 145 -5.38 6.40 -3.46
CA PRO A 145 -6.22 6.72 -4.62
C PRO A 145 -6.14 8.17 -5.10
N GLU A 146 -5.77 9.10 -4.21
CA GLU A 146 -5.60 10.54 -4.48
C GLU A 146 -4.16 10.96 -4.80
N THR A 147 -3.21 10.01 -4.81
CA THR A 147 -1.86 10.26 -5.32
C THR A 147 -1.84 9.91 -6.80
N TYR A 148 -1.32 10.80 -7.65
CA TYR A 148 -1.37 10.64 -9.11
C TYR A 148 -0.01 10.37 -9.75
N GLU A 149 1.06 10.43 -8.97
CA GLU A 149 2.43 10.22 -9.43
C GLU A 149 3.14 9.26 -8.48
N TYR A 150 3.80 8.26 -9.05
CA TYR A 150 4.58 7.26 -8.34
C TYR A 150 5.90 7.02 -9.06
N THR A 151 6.92 6.64 -8.30
CA THR A 151 8.16 6.09 -8.83
C THR A 151 8.27 4.62 -8.44
N VAL A 152 8.91 3.82 -9.30
CA VAL A 152 9.34 2.46 -8.99
C VAL A 152 10.77 2.31 -9.50
N LEU A 153 11.67 2.02 -8.58
CA LEU A 153 13.04 1.65 -8.90
C LEU A 153 13.12 0.12 -8.92
N LEU A 154 13.65 -0.44 -10.00
CA LEU A 154 13.71 -1.88 -10.23
C LEU A 154 15.14 -2.39 -10.07
N GLU A 155 15.29 -3.65 -9.69
CA GLU A 155 16.61 -4.29 -9.71
C GLU A 155 17.22 -4.29 -11.12
N GLY A 156 18.55 -4.25 -11.17
CA GLY A 156 19.28 -4.27 -12.43
C GLY A 156 19.06 -5.56 -13.23
N GLY A 157 18.88 -5.39 -14.54
CA GLY A 157 18.59 -6.49 -15.46
C GLY A 157 17.10 -6.78 -15.68
N ILE A 158 16.20 -6.07 -14.97
CA ILE A 158 14.76 -6.12 -15.23
C ILE A 158 14.44 -5.22 -16.43
N ASP A 159 14.03 -5.83 -17.53
CA ASP A 159 13.60 -5.14 -18.76
C ASP A 159 12.09 -5.18 -18.98
N ARG A 160 11.33 -5.76 -18.04
CA ARG A 160 9.87 -5.88 -18.14
C ARG A 160 9.22 -5.69 -16.76
N LEU A 161 8.20 -4.85 -16.69
CA LEU A 161 7.42 -4.60 -15.48
C LEU A 161 5.98 -5.07 -15.67
N ASN A 162 5.52 -5.96 -14.78
CA ASN A 162 4.13 -6.36 -14.75
C ASN A 162 3.35 -5.48 -13.77
N ILE A 163 2.39 -4.71 -14.30
CA ILE A 163 1.57 -3.77 -13.53
C ILE A 163 0.17 -4.33 -13.40
N GLN A 164 -0.35 -4.38 -12.18
CA GLN A 164 -1.74 -4.71 -11.91
C GLN A 164 -2.45 -3.52 -11.28
N ALA A 165 -3.70 -3.29 -11.68
CA ALA A 165 -4.52 -2.24 -11.10
C ALA A 165 -5.97 -2.69 -11.02
N THR A 166 -6.63 -2.36 -9.91
CA THR A 166 -8.02 -2.76 -9.65
C THR A 166 -8.85 -1.50 -9.44
N ALA A 167 -9.97 -1.37 -10.14
CA ALA A 167 -10.90 -0.25 -9.95
C ALA A 167 -11.85 -0.49 -8.77
N TYR A 168 -12.34 0.58 -8.13
CA TYR A 168 -13.41 0.48 -7.12
C TYR A 168 -14.74 0.02 -7.72
N HIS A 169 -15.03 0.45 -8.95
CA HIS A 169 -16.29 0.16 -9.63
C HIS A 169 -16.07 -0.89 -10.71
N ALA A 170 -16.92 -1.93 -10.76
CA ALA A 170 -16.76 -3.06 -11.68
C ALA A 170 -16.82 -2.67 -13.17
N GLN A 171 -17.54 -1.59 -13.50
CA GLN A 171 -17.63 -1.08 -14.88
C GLN A 171 -16.58 -0.01 -15.21
N CYS A 172 -15.65 0.28 -14.28
CA CYS A 172 -14.47 1.09 -14.60
C CYS A 172 -13.44 0.19 -15.29
N THR A 173 -13.03 0.58 -16.49
CA THR A 173 -11.99 -0.13 -17.25
C THR A 173 -10.63 0.48 -16.97
N VAL A 174 -9.62 -0.35 -16.71
CA VAL A 174 -8.25 0.09 -16.52
C VAL A 174 -7.41 -0.28 -17.74
N ARG A 175 -6.56 0.64 -18.20
CA ARG A 175 -5.70 0.50 -19.38
C ARG A 175 -4.24 0.72 -19.02
N ASN A 176 -3.35 0.29 -19.93
CA ASN A 176 -1.89 0.39 -19.79
C ASN A 176 -1.37 -0.34 -18.54
N THR A 177 -1.85 -1.57 -18.36
CA THR A 177 -1.47 -2.52 -17.31
C THR A 177 -1.02 -3.84 -17.95
N GLY A 178 -0.54 -4.78 -17.13
CA GLY A 178 0.07 -6.03 -17.56
C GLY A 178 1.57 -5.88 -17.76
N ASN A 179 2.14 -6.75 -18.59
CA ASN A 179 3.57 -6.74 -18.89
C ASN A 179 3.96 -5.60 -19.83
N ILE A 180 4.74 -4.65 -19.34
CA ILE A 180 5.29 -3.52 -20.09
C ILE A 180 6.79 -3.69 -20.27
N GLN A 181 7.26 -3.64 -21.52
CA GLN A 181 8.69 -3.61 -21.83
C GLN A 181 9.29 -2.26 -21.42
N LEU A 182 10.40 -2.29 -20.72
CA LEU A 182 11.16 -1.14 -20.29
C LEU A 182 12.35 -0.92 -21.23
N THR A 183 12.73 0.34 -21.35
CA THR A 183 13.96 0.79 -21.99
C THR A 183 14.94 1.29 -20.92
N SER A 184 16.21 1.46 -21.28
CA SER A 184 17.20 2.04 -20.36
C SER A 184 16.79 3.45 -19.92
N GLY A 185 16.94 3.75 -18.62
CA GLY A 185 16.59 5.05 -18.03
C GLY A 185 15.14 5.11 -17.50
N GLU A 186 14.65 6.31 -17.20
CA GLU A 186 13.28 6.52 -16.69
C GLU A 186 12.24 6.20 -17.79
N ASN A 187 11.28 5.34 -17.47
CA ASN A 187 10.15 5.00 -18.33
C ASN A 187 8.87 5.57 -17.71
N GLU A 188 8.19 6.48 -18.40
CA GLU A 188 6.91 7.02 -17.96
C GLU A 188 5.74 6.18 -18.47
N ILE A 189 4.94 5.65 -17.55
CA ILE A 189 3.80 4.77 -17.83
C ILE A 189 2.54 5.43 -17.25
N VAL A 190 1.56 5.72 -18.11
CA VAL A 190 0.30 6.35 -17.69
C VAL A 190 -0.81 5.30 -17.61
N ILE A 191 -1.17 4.91 -16.39
CA ILE A 191 -2.29 4.01 -16.11
C ILE A 191 -3.58 4.81 -16.18
N GLU A 192 -4.46 4.46 -17.12
CA GLU A 192 -5.73 5.18 -17.36
C GLU A 192 -6.92 4.37 -16.83
N ALA A 193 -7.64 4.93 -15.87
CA ALA A 193 -8.92 4.43 -15.38
C ALA A 193 -10.07 5.19 -16.05
N VAL A 194 -10.97 4.47 -16.72
CA VAL A 194 -12.09 5.02 -17.48
C VAL A 194 -13.39 4.54 -16.85
N SER A 195 -14.20 5.47 -16.33
CA SER A 195 -15.52 5.14 -15.78
C SER A 195 -16.46 4.63 -16.87
N GLU A 196 -17.58 4.03 -16.48
CA GLU A 196 -18.64 3.60 -17.41
C GLU A 196 -19.17 4.75 -18.29
N SER A 197 -19.27 5.94 -17.71
CA SER A 197 -19.64 7.19 -18.40
C SER A 197 -18.52 7.82 -19.24
N GLY A 198 -17.32 7.21 -19.30
CA GLY A 198 -16.20 7.67 -20.11
C GLY A 198 -15.31 8.73 -19.47
N HIS A 199 -15.54 9.09 -18.20
CA HIS A 199 -14.64 10.00 -17.49
C HIS A 199 -13.33 9.31 -17.15
N LYS A 200 -12.23 9.99 -17.43
CA LYS A 200 -10.88 9.44 -17.27
C LYS A 200 -10.19 9.96 -16.01
N ARG A 201 -9.37 9.12 -15.42
CA ARG A 201 -8.41 9.45 -14.37
C ARG A 201 -7.11 8.75 -14.69
N SER A 202 -6.01 9.47 -14.55
CA SER A 202 -4.68 8.98 -14.89
C SER A 202 -3.80 8.92 -13.65
N TYR A 203 -2.99 7.87 -13.56
CA TYR A 203 -1.95 7.68 -12.58
C TYR A 203 -0.64 7.46 -13.33
N THR A 204 0.36 8.31 -13.09
CA THR A 204 1.66 8.25 -13.74
C THR A 204 2.63 7.45 -12.88
N LEU A 205 3.19 6.40 -13.46
CA LEU A 205 4.24 5.58 -12.88
C LEU A 205 5.54 5.84 -13.63
N LYS A 206 6.57 6.29 -12.92
CA LYS A 206 7.94 6.43 -13.42
C LYS A 206 8.76 5.22 -13.00
N ALA A 207 8.95 4.29 -13.93
CA ALA A 207 9.70 3.07 -13.70
C ALA A 207 11.13 3.22 -14.22
N THR A 208 12.11 3.03 -13.34
CA THR A 208 13.53 3.10 -13.70
C THR A 208 14.16 1.72 -13.48
N PRO A 209 14.54 0.99 -14.54
CA PRO A 209 15.44 -0.14 -14.43
C PRO A 209 16.74 0.32 -13.75
N GLY A 210 17.11 -0.32 -12.64
CA GLY A 210 18.41 -0.07 -12.05
C GLY A 210 19.54 -0.60 -12.93
N GLU A 211 20.76 -0.19 -12.61
CA GLU A 211 21.95 -0.73 -13.27
C GLU A 211 22.34 -2.07 -12.65
N ALA A 212 22.79 -3.02 -13.48
CA ALA A 212 23.16 -4.34 -13.02
C ALA A 212 24.47 -4.29 -12.20
N VAL A 213 24.44 -4.90 -11.01
CA VAL A 213 25.65 -5.11 -10.20
C VAL A 213 26.30 -6.43 -10.63
N PHE A 214 27.57 -6.37 -10.99
CA PHE A 214 28.34 -7.57 -11.36
C PHE A 214 29.32 -7.96 -10.25
N ALA A 215 29.68 -9.24 -10.24
CA ALA A 215 30.76 -9.74 -9.41
C ALA A 215 32.03 -9.89 -10.26
N LYS A 216 33.17 -9.47 -9.70
CA LYS A 216 34.51 -9.69 -10.26
C LYS A 216 35.31 -10.68 -9.40
N ASN A 217 36.58 -10.89 -9.72
CA ASN A 217 37.50 -11.76 -8.96
C ASN A 217 37.02 -13.22 -8.79
N GLY A 218 36.21 -13.71 -9.73
CA GLY A 218 35.70 -15.09 -9.71
C GLY A 218 34.44 -15.28 -8.84
N TYR A 219 33.99 -14.27 -8.10
CA TYR A 219 32.71 -14.35 -7.39
C TYR A 219 31.55 -14.41 -8.37
N VAL A 220 30.41 -14.95 -7.94
CA VAL A 220 29.24 -15.17 -8.79
C VAL A 220 27.98 -14.64 -8.13
N ILE A 221 27.24 -13.79 -8.85
CA ILE A 221 25.89 -13.36 -8.48
C ILE A 221 24.87 -14.14 -9.31
N ARG A 222 23.92 -14.79 -8.64
CA ARG A 222 22.77 -15.46 -9.27
C ARG A 222 21.51 -15.16 -8.47
N GLY A 223 20.62 -14.34 -9.04
CA GLY A 223 19.42 -13.85 -8.34
C GLY A 223 19.80 -13.02 -7.12
N GLU A 224 19.36 -13.47 -5.95
CA GLU A 224 19.69 -12.90 -4.63
C GLU A 224 20.95 -13.49 -3.99
N TYR A 225 21.65 -14.42 -4.63
CA TYR A 225 22.79 -15.13 -4.01
C TYR A 225 24.13 -14.65 -4.55
N PHE A 226 25.05 -14.37 -3.62
CA PHE A 226 26.46 -14.08 -3.88
C PHE A 226 27.30 -15.27 -3.43
N SER A 227 28.07 -15.87 -4.32
CA SER A 227 28.73 -17.17 -4.09
C SER A 227 30.17 -17.20 -4.59
N ASN A 228 30.82 -18.37 -4.44
CA ASN A 228 32.23 -18.60 -4.75
C ASN A 228 33.20 -17.85 -3.81
N ALA A 229 32.82 -17.71 -2.53
CA ALA A 229 33.60 -17.07 -1.48
C ALA A 229 34.28 -18.13 -0.59
N TRP A 230 35.25 -18.89 -1.12
CA TRP A 230 35.76 -20.09 -0.45
C TRP A 230 36.53 -19.79 0.86
N PRO A 231 36.35 -20.63 1.90
CA PRO A 231 37.05 -20.44 3.16
C PRO A 231 38.57 -20.57 3.10
N THR A 232 39.08 -21.45 2.24
CA THR A 232 40.50 -21.79 2.11
C THR A 232 41.41 -20.58 1.86
N ASN A 233 40.95 -19.59 1.08
CA ASN A 233 41.73 -18.40 0.75
C ASN A 233 41.24 -17.13 1.49
N GLY A 234 40.32 -17.29 2.45
CA GLY A 234 39.66 -16.17 3.12
C GLY A 234 38.90 -15.27 2.16
N GLU A 235 38.25 -15.82 1.13
CA GLU A 235 37.44 -15.06 0.16
C GLU A 235 36.11 -14.59 0.75
N HIS A 236 35.67 -15.20 1.84
CA HIS A 236 34.51 -14.79 2.62
C HIS A 236 34.80 -13.65 3.63
N GLN A 237 35.91 -12.94 3.46
CA GLN A 237 36.17 -11.72 4.23
C GLN A 237 35.23 -10.60 3.77
N ALA A 238 34.65 -9.87 4.72
CA ALA A 238 33.75 -8.73 4.46
C ALA A 238 34.31 -7.75 3.42
N ARG A 239 35.58 -7.35 3.56
CA ARG A 239 36.27 -6.46 2.62
C ARG A 239 36.37 -7.04 1.21
N LYS A 240 36.72 -8.32 1.06
CA LYS A 240 36.88 -8.94 -0.26
C LYS A 240 35.54 -9.07 -0.98
N ILE A 241 34.46 -9.36 -0.25
CA ILE A 241 33.11 -9.38 -0.80
C ILE A 241 32.73 -8.00 -1.34
N LEU A 242 32.95 -6.94 -0.56
CA LEU A 242 32.70 -5.56 -1.02
C LEU A 242 33.59 -5.17 -2.21
N GLU A 243 34.89 -5.48 -2.14
CA GLU A 243 35.86 -5.24 -3.23
C GLU A 243 35.52 -6.02 -4.50
N ALA A 244 34.79 -7.13 -4.41
CA ALA A 244 34.37 -7.96 -5.54
C ALA A 244 33.08 -7.48 -6.22
N LEU A 245 32.40 -6.45 -5.69
CA LEU A 245 31.27 -5.83 -6.36
C LEU A 245 31.78 -4.80 -7.38
N ASP A 246 31.24 -4.88 -8.59
CA ASP A 246 31.36 -3.85 -9.62
C ASP A 246 30.07 -3.04 -9.62
N MET A 247 30.12 -1.86 -8.98
CA MET A 247 28.95 -1.05 -8.70
C MET A 247 28.84 0.12 -9.69
N PRO A 248 27.61 0.40 -10.17
CA PRO A 248 27.34 1.59 -10.96
C PRO A 248 27.51 2.88 -10.16
N ALA A 249 27.64 4.02 -10.86
CA ALA A 249 27.83 5.32 -10.21
C ALA A 249 26.60 5.71 -9.37
N GLY A 250 26.82 6.24 -8.15
CA GLY A 250 25.74 6.60 -7.22
C GLY A 250 25.23 5.45 -6.34
N TYR A 251 25.86 4.27 -6.42
CA TYR A 251 25.53 3.12 -5.58
C TYR A 251 26.66 2.81 -4.59
N THR A 252 26.28 2.34 -3.41
CA THR A 252 27.21 1.86 -2.38
C THR A 252 26.76 0.51 -1.86
N ALA A 253 27.65 -0.21 -1.16
CA ALA A 253 27.32 -1.51 -0.57
C ALA A 253 27.75 -1.60 0.88
N LYS A 254 26.95 -2.32 1.68
CA LYS A 254 27.25 -2.70 3.05
C LYS A 254 27.11 -4.21 3.22
N VAL A 255 27.87 -4.78 4.14
CA VAL A 255 27.75 -6.19 4.52
C VAL A 255 27.40 -6.31 5.99
N PHE A 256 26.56 -7.29 6.30
CA PHE A 256 26.13 -7.61 7.65
C PHE A 256 26.37 -9.10 7.88
N ASP A 257 26.87 -9.45 9.06
CA ASP A 257 26.99 -10.84 9.47
C ASP A 257 25.61 -11.51 9.63
N THR A 258 25.60 -12.82 9.92
CA THR A 258 24.37 -13.61 10.13
C THR A 258 23.55 -13.14 11.35
N LYS A 259 24.07 -12.22 12.16
CA LYS A 259 23.38 -11.59 13.30
C LYS A 259 22.87 -10.18 12.98
N GLY A 260 23.05 -9.71 11.74
CA GLY A 260 22.63 -8.40 11.27
C GLY A 260 23.55 -7.25 11.69
N LYS A 261 24.79 -7.54 12.14
CA LYS A 261 25.76 -6.52 12.53
C LYS A 261 26.74 -6.26 11.39
N GLU A 262 27.06 -4.98 11.16
CA GLU A 262 28.16 -4.61 10.26
C GLU A 262 29.50 -5.08 10.86
N PRO A 263 30.20 -6.02 10.21
CA PRO A 263 31.38 -6.65 10.77
C PRO A 263 32.65 -5.85 10.42
N ALA A 264 33.77 -6.17 11.09
CA ALA A 264 35.07 -5.58 10.72
C ALA A 264 35.48 -5.99 9.30
N PRO A 265 36.27 -5.19 8.56
CA PRO A 265 36.63 -5.48 7.17
C PRO A 265 37.31 -6.85 6.95
N ASP A 266 38.05 -7.35 7.93
CA ASP A 266 38.76 -8.63 7.90
C ASP A 266 37.95 -9.80 8.49
N ALA A 267 36.75 -9.53 9.01
CA ALA A 267 35.88 -10.55 9.56
C ALA A 267 35.43 -11.55 8.49
N LEU A 268 35.43 -12.82 8.89
CA LEU A 268 34.98 -13.95 8.09
C LEU A 268 33.46 -14.08 8.20
N LEU A 269 32.79 -14.07 7.05
CA LEU A 269 31.34 -14.16 6.95
C LEU A 269 30.90 -15.59 6.65
N GLY A 270 29.77 -15.99 7.21
CA GLY A 270 29.15 -17.28 6.90
C GLY A 270 27.99 -17.19 5.94
N THR A 271 27.55 -18.34 5.44
CA THR A 271 26.31 -18.45 4.65
C THR A 271 25.15 -17.75 5.35
N GLY A 272 24.40 -16.95 4.58
CA GLY A 272 23.29 -16.12 5.08
C GLY A 272 23.70 -14.72 5.55
N SER A 273 24.99 -14.38 5.55
CA SER A 273 25.43 -12.99 5.72
C SER A 273 24.84 -12.13 4.60
N LYS A 274 24.39 -10.92 4.95
CA LYS A 274 23.62 -10.04 4.08
C LYS A 274 24.52 -9.01 3.40
N ILE A 275 24.31 -8.77 2.11
CA ILE A 275 24.97 -7.74 1.32
C ILE A 275 23.88 -6.79 0.84
N GLU A 276 23.86 -5.55 1.33
CA GLU A 276 22.88 -4.54 0.92
C GLU A 276 23.54 -3.54 -0.03
N ILE A 277 22.93 -3.35 -1.19
CA ILE A 277 23.26 -2.29 -2.14
C ILE A 277 22.31 -1.12 -1.86
N LEU A 278 22.87 0.07 -1.71
CA LEU A 278 22.16 1.32 -1.45
C LEU A 278 22.32 2.25 -2.66
N ASN A 279 21.32 3.09 -2.89
CA ASN A 279 21.36 4.19 -3.85
C ASN A 279 21.09 5.50 -3.07
N ASP A 280 21.66 6.62 -3.50
CA ASP A 280 21.43 7.94 -2.90
C ASP A 280 19.94 8.32 -2.73
N GLU A 281 19.03 7.71 -3.50
CA GLU A 281 17.58 7.94 -3.45
C GLU A 281 16.79 6.94 -2.57
N VAL A 282 17.34 5.75 -2.27
CA VAL A 282 16.61 4.66 -1.57
C VAL A 282 17.51 3.95 -0.55
N GLU A 283 17.03 3.80 0.69
CA GLU A 283 17.79 3.19 1.81
C GLU A 283 18.27 1.75 1.55
N SER A 284 17.55 0.97 0.73
CA SER A 284 17.97 -0.35 0.29
C SER A 284 17.45 -0.62 -1.13
N PHE A 285 18.36 -0.74 -2.09
CA PHE A 285 18.06 -0.98 -3.50
C PHE A 285 18.00 -2.48 -3.81
N LYS A 286 19.00 -3.23 -3.33
CA LYS A 286 19.07 -4.68 -3.53
C LYS A 286 19.67 -5.34 -2.32
N THR A 287 19.10 -6.47 -1.92
CA THR A 287 19.68 -7.34 -0.89
C THR A 287 20.12 -8.65 -1.50
N MET A 288 21.35 -9.06 -1.21
CA MET A 288 21.89 -10.37 -1.56
C MET A 288 22.33 -11.12 -0.31
N TYR A 289 22.41 -12.44 -0.41
CA TYR A 289 22.86 -13.32 0.65
C TYR A 289 24.09 -14.11 0.22
N LEU A 290 25.10 -14.14 1.09
CA LEU A 290 26.31 -14.93 0.90
C LEU A 290 25.97 -16.42 0.96
N VAL A 291 26.48 -17.19 0.00
CA VAL A 291 26.41 -18.65 -0.02
C VAL A 291 27.83 -19.21 -0.08
N ILE A 292 28.21 -19.92 0.97
CA ILE A 292 29.43 -20.72 1.01
C ILE A 292 28.99 -22.18 0.97
N TYR A 293 29.21 -22.84 -0.17
CA TYR A 293 28.84 -24.24 -0.33
C TYR A 293 29.53 -25.11 0.74
N GLY A 294 28.71 -25.80 1.54
CA GLY A 294 29.16 -26.64 2.65
C GLY A 294 29.16 -25.97 4.03
N ASP A 295 28.98 -24.64 4.13
CA ASP A 295 28.71 -23.93 5.39
C ASP A 295 27.20 -23.77 5.52
N ILE A 296 26.56 -24.72 6.19
CA ILE A 296 25.09 -24.82 6.30
C ILE A 296 24.60 -24.12 7.57
N ASN A 297 25.42 -24.10 8.62
CA ASN A 297 25.08 -23.40 9.86
C ASN A 297 25.35 -21.88 9.79
N GLY A 298 26.06 -21.40 8.77
CA GLY A 298 26.34 -19.99 8.54
C GLY A 298 27.43 -19.43 9.46
N ASP A 299 28.35 -20.26 9.94
CA ASP A 299 29.43 -19.85 10.83
C ASP A 299 30.73 -19.46 10.10
N GLY A 300 30.74 -19.54 8.77
CA GLY A 300 31.89 -19.23 7.92
C GLY A 300 32.91 -20.35 7.78
N LYS A 301 32.65 -21.51 8.39
CA LYS A 301 33.54 -22.68 8.34
C LYS A 301 32.78 -23.88 7.80
N ILE A 302 33.46 -24.67 6.99
CA ILE A 302 32.94 -25.95 6.51
C ILE A 302 33.45 -27.04 7.44
N SER A 303 32.57 -27.61 8.25
CA SER A 303 32.93 -28.45 9.40
C SER A 303 32.03 -29.68 9.57
N SER A 304 32.32 -30.49 10.60
CA SER A 304 31.48 -31.63 10.98
C SER A 304 30.07 -31.22 11.44
N SER A 305 29.90 -29.97 11.91
CA SER A 305 28.58 -29.43 12.27
C SER A 305 27.69 -29.34 11.04
N ASP A 306 28.23 -28.85 9.92
CA ASP A 306 27.53 -28.73 8.64
C ASP A 306 27.18 -30.11 8.08
N TYR A 307 28.11 -31.05 8.19
CA TYR A 307 27.89 -32.43 7.79
C TYR A 307 26.69 -33.07 8.51
N VAL A 308 26.50 -32.77 9.79
CA VAL A 308 25.33 -33.22 10.56
C VAL A 308 24.05 -32.55 10.05
N LEU A 309 24.07 -31.25 9.76
CA LEU A 309 22.91 -30.53 9.23
C LEU A 309 22.50 -31.04 7.84
N MET A 310 23.46 -31.34 6.98
CA MET A 310 23.20 -31.97 5.68
C MET A 310 22.52 -33.33 5.83
N ALA A 311 23.03 -34.19 6.73
CA ALA A 311 22.38 -35.47 7.01
C ALA A 311 20.95 -35.30 7.52
N GLN A 312 20.72 -34.35 8.42
CA GLN A 312 19.38 -34.06 8.93
C GLN A 312 18.43 -33.56 7.83
N HIS A 313 18.92 -32.73 6.92
CA HIS A 313 18.15 -32.25 5.77
C HIS A 313 17.75 -33.42 4.86
N ILE A 314 18.71 -34.25 4.44
CA ILE A 314 18.48 -35.41 3.57
C ILE A 314 17.49 -36.40 4.22
N LEU A 315 17.53 -36.55 5.55
CA LEU A 315 16.61 -37.40 6.31
C LEU A 315 15.24 -36.73 6.58
N GLY A 316 15.00 -35.51 6.09
CA GLY A 316 13.75 -34.77 6.29
C GLY A 316 13.51 -34.30 7.74
N LYS A 317 14.56 -34.24 8.56
CA LYS A 317 14.49 -33.88 9.98
C LYS A 317 14.76 -32.40 10.27
N ASN A 318 15.39 -31.70 9.33
CA ASN A 318 15.72 -30.26 9.46
C ASN A 318 15.80 -29.61 8.08
N ALA A 319 14.63 -29.27 7.53
CA ALA A 319 14.55 -28.62 6.22
C ALA A 319 15.21 -27.23 6.26
N GLN A 320 16.08 -26.95 5.29
CA GLN A 320 16.75 -25.67 5.14
C GLN A 320 15.95 -24.79 4.17
N SER A 321 16.16 -23.47 4.24
CA SER A 321 15.55 -22.49 3.33
C SER A 321 16.52 -21.34 3.08
N GLY A 322 16.29 -20.54 2.03
CA GLY A 322 17.15 -19.41 1.67
C GLY A 322 18.61 -19.81 1.41
N ALA A 323 19.56 -18.98 1.84
CA ALA A 323 20.99 -19.22 1.62
C ALA A 323 21.51 -20.57 2.18
N PRO A 324 21.14 -21.03 3.39
CA PRO A 324 21.48 -22.37 3.87
C PRO A 324 21.01 -23.52 2.97
N MET A 325 19.88 -23.36 2.28
CA MET A 325 19.41 -24.36 1.31
C MET A 325 20.35 -24.43 0.11
N MET A 326 20.81 -23.27 -0.39
CA MET A 326 21.75 -23.20 -1.50
C MET A 326 23.12 -23.80 -1.14
N ALA A 327 23.57 -23.64 0.11
CA ALA A 327 24.84 -24.19 0.59
C ALA A 327 24.88 -25.74 0.64
N LEU A 328 23.74 -26.42 0.53
CA LEU A 328 23.66 -27.89 0.54
C LEU A 328 24.12 -28.53 -0.78
N ASP A 329 24.05 -27.83 -1.91
CA ASP A 329 24.49 -28.34 -3.22
C ASP A 329 26.02 -28.19 -3.37
N VAL A 330 26.77 -28.93 -2.54
CA VAL A 330 28.23 -28.81 -2.42
C VAL A 330 28.95 -29.18 -3.73
N ASN A 331 28.36 -30.05 -4.55
CA ASN A 331 28.96 -30.43 -5.83
C ASN A 331 28.47 -29.56 -7.01
N GLY A 332 27.47 -28.68 -6.80
CA GLY A 332 26.99 -27.72 -7.79
C GLY A 332 26.20 -28.31 -8.96
N ASN A 333 25.57 -29.48 -8.77
CA ASN A 333 24.79 -30.15 -9.83
C ASN A 333 23.31 -29.74 -9.86
N GLY A 334 22.87 -28.88 -8.94
CA GLY A 334 21.49 -28.41 -8.82
C GLY A 334 20.56 -29.34 -8.04
N ALA A 335 21.05 -30.43 -7.46
CA ALA A 335 20.25 -31.43 -6.75
C ALA A 335 20.90 -31.84 -5.42
N VAL A 336 20.27 -31.47 -4.30
CA VAL A 336 20.72 -31.84 -2.96
C VAL A 336 20.47 -33.32 -2.67
N ASN A 337 21.54 -34.13 -2.60
CA ASN A 337 21.43 -35.56 -2.35
C ASN A 337 22.69 -36.17 -1.69
N SER A 338 22.80 -37.51 -1.66
CA SER A 338 23.93 -38.21 -1.06
C SER A 338 25.28 -37.89 -1.71
N ALA A 339 25.32 -37.43 -2.96
CA ALA A 339 26.54 -36.99 -3.62
C ALA A 339 27.13 -35.75 -2.93
N ASP A 340 26.30 -34.79 -2.51
CA ASP A 340 26.74 -33.62 -1.75
C ASP A 340 27.27 -34.01 -0.38
N TYR A 341 26.62 -34.99 0.26
CA TYR A 341 27.06 -35.55 1.54
C TYR A 341 28.46 -36.14 1.44
N VAL A 342 28.73 -36.90 0.38
CA VAL A 342 30.07 -37.44 0.11
C VAL A 342 31.07 -36.34 -0.24
N ALA A 343 30.68 -35.34 -1.04
CA ALA A 343 31.53 -34.21 -1.41
C ALA A 343 31.96 -33.41 -0.17
N LEU A 344 31.01 -33.10 0.72
CA LEU A 344 31.26 -32.42 1.99
C LEU A 344 32.18 -33.24 2.90
N ALA A 345 31.94 -34.55 3.05
CA ALA A 345 32.83 -35.43 3.81
C ALA A 345 34.27 -35.41 3.25
N ASN A 346 34.42 -35.51 1.93
CA ASN A 346 35.72 -35.52 1.28
C ASN A 346 36.47 -34.20 1.47
N TYR A 347 35.77 -33.07 1.42
CA TYR A 347 36.33 -31.76 1.72
C TYR A 347 36.83 -31.69 3.17
N ILE A 348 36.00 -32.06 4.14
CA ILE A 348 36.35 -32.06 5.58
C ILE A 348 37.54 -32.98 5.86
N LEU A 349 37.64 -34.12 5.17
CA LEU A 349 38.74 -35.08 5.30
C LEU A 349 39.99 -34.71 4.47
N GLY A 350 39.96 -33.62 3.71
CA GLY A 350 41.09 -33.16 2.88
C GLY A 350 41.43 -34.11 1.72
N LYS A 351 40.47 -34.91 1.25
CA LYS A 351 40.68 -35.91 0.19
C LYS A 351 40.61 -35.34 -1.22
N ASN A 352 39.98 -34.19 -1.40
CA ASN A 352 39.94 -33.44 -2.65
C ASN A 352 40.61 -32.09 -2.41
N LYS A 353 41.79 -31.89 -3.02
CA LYS A 353 42.43 -30.58 -3.16
C LYS A 353 42.28 -30.09 -4.59
#